data_AF-A0A2D8EUI1-F1
#
_entry.id   AF-A0A2D8EUI1-F1
#
_cell.length_a   1.000
_cell.length_b   1.000
_cell.length_c   1.000
_cell.angle_alpha   90.00
_cell.angle_beta   90.00
_cell.angle_gamma   90.00
#
_symmetry.space_group_name_H-M   'P 1'
#
loop_
_entity.id
_entity.type
_entity.pdbx_description
1 polymer ?
#
loop_
_entity_poly.entity_id
_entity_poly.type
_entity_poly.pdbx_seq_one_letter_code
_entity_poly.pdbx_strand_id
1 'polypeptide(L)' 'MQINQEYLSKRQLKDLLGISYSTIHRKFKNFPRLKLGEAKNSRVLFPRPAIDQFIDREFKDKNSVEAKS' A
#
# COMPACT_ATOMS: atom_id res chain seq x y z
N MET A 1 16.81 -9.56 3.78
CA MET A 1 16.94 -8.09 3.74
C MET A 1 15.77 -7.47 4.48
N GLN A 2 15.99 -6.92 5.67
CA GLN A 2 14.93 -6.30 6.47
C GLN A 2 14.87 -4.82 6.11
N ILE A 3 13.93 -4.47 5.24
CA ILE A 3 13.72 -3.10 4.80
C ILE A 3 12.73 -2.45 5.77
N ASN A 4 13.22 -1.91 6.88
CA ASN A 4 12.50 -0.94 7.72
C ASN A 4 12.41 0.39 6.96
N GLN A 5 11.66 0.39 5.87
CA GLN A 5 11.32 1.63 5.16
C GLN A 5 10.00 2.11 5.76
N GLU A 6 10.07 3.16 6.56
CA GLU A 6 8.89 3.83 7.12
C GLU A 6 7.91 4.30 6.03
N TYR A 7 8.38 4.41 4.78
CA TYR A 7 7.60 4.81 3.63
C TYR A 7 7.82 3.89 2.42
N LEU A 8 6.74 3.64 1.68
CA LEU A 8 6.74 2.87 0.43
C LEU A 8 6.36 3.76 -0.74
N SER A 9 7.11 3.66 -1.83
CA SER A 9 6.73 4.22 -3.13
C SER A 9 5.63 3.40 -3.80
N LYS A 10 4.98 3.97 -4.84
CA LYS A 10 4.02 3.22 -5.68
C LYS A 10 4.61 1.95 -6.27
N ARG A 11 5.90 1.96 -6.65
CA ARG A 11 6.59 0.79 -7.20
C ARG A 11 6.73 -0.30 -6.14
N GLN A 12 7.22 0.06 -4.95
CA GLN A 12 7.31 -0.89 -3.84
C GLN A 12 5.94 -1.44 -3.44
N LEU A 13 4.88 -0.64 -3.46
CA LEU A 13 3.52 -1.11 -3.22
C LEU A 13 3.04 -2.11 -4.28
N LYS A 14 3.34 -1.85 -5.55
CA LYS A 14 3.05 -2.78 -6.64
C LYS A 14 3.75 -4.12 -6.39
N ASP A 15 5.04 -4.08 -6.09
CA ASP A 15 5.85 -5.29 -5.90
C ASP A 15 5.42 -6.05 -4.63
N LEU A 16 5.05 -5.33 -3.56
CA LEU A 16 4.61 -5.90 -2.28
C LEU A 16 3.21 -6.55 -2.36
N LEU A 17 2.26 -5.90 -3.04
CA LEU A 17 0.86 -6.31 -3.07
C LEU A 17 0.51 -7.13 -4.33
N GLY A 18 1.39 -7.17 -5.34
CA GLY A 18 1.12 -7.82 -6.61
C GLY A 18 0.00 -7.16 -7.43
N ILE A 19 -0.28 -5.86 -7.23
CA ILE A 19 -1.40 -5.15 -7.88
C ILE A 19 -0.94 -4.07 -8.86
N SER A 20 -1.82 -3.69 -9.80
CA SER A 20 -1.52 -2.65 -10.79
C SER A 20 -1.43 -1.24 -10.17
N TYR A 21 -0.71 -0.34 -10.85
CA TYR A 21 -0.64 1.08 -10.47
C TYR A 21 -2.01 1.76 -10.45
N SER A 22 -2.92 1.36 -11.34
CA SER A 22 -4.29 1.89 -11.37
C SER A 22 -5.07 1.46 -10.13
N THR A 23 -4.91 0.21 -9.68
CA THR A 23 -5.52 -0.27 -8.43
C THR A 23 -4.95 0.48 -7.24
N ILE A 24 -3.64 0.71 -7.20
CA ILE A 24 -2.99 1.53 -6.16
C ILE A 24 -3.59 2.95 -6.18
N HIS A 25 -3.69 3.58 -7.34
CA HIS A 25 -4.25 4.93 -7.45
C HIS A 25 -5.69 5.00 -6.91
N ARG A 26 -6.53 4.01 -7.23
CA ARG A 26 -7.93 3.98 -6.81
C ARG A 26 -8.07 3.71 -5.30
N LYS A 27 -7.39 2.69 -4.78
CA LYS A 27 -7.52 2.25 -3.37
C LYS A 27 -6.79 3.19 -2.41
N PHE A 28 -5.66 3.76 -2.82
CA PHE A 28 -4.85 4.67 -2.00
C PHE A 28 -5.11 6.16 -2.31
N LYS A 29 -6.23 6.49 -2.99
CA LYS A 29 -6.59 7.87 -3.33
C LYS A 29 -6.67 8.77 -2.09
N ASN A 30 -7.26 8.24 -1.02
CA ASN A 30 -7.50 8.91 0.26
C ASN A 30 -6.51 8.46 1.36
N PHE A 31 -5.47 7.72 1.00
CA PHE A 31 -4.46 7.29 1.96
C PHE A 31 -3.53 8.44 2.36
N PRO A 32 -3.03 8.45 3.60
CA PRO A 32 -1.92 9.32 3.98
C PRO A 32 -0.77 9.15 2.99
N ARG A 33 -0.27 10.27 2.46
CA ARG A 33 0.81 10.26 1.47
C ARG A 33 1.71 11.46 1.65
N LEU A 34 2.99 11.24 1.43
CA LEU A 34 4.01 12.28 1.36
C LEU A 34 4.38 12.49 -0.11
N LYS A 35 4.21 13.71 -0.61
CA LYS A 35 4.64 14.10 -1.96
C LYS A 35 5.99 14.81 -1.84
N LEU A 36 7.03 14.27 -2.47
CA LEU A 36 8.36 14.86 -2.47
C LEU A 36 8.47 15.89 -3.61
N GLY A 37 7.95 17.10 -3.35
CA GLY A 37 8.01 18.26 -4.23
C GLY A 37 6.68 18.62 -4.89
N GLU A 38 6.62 19.80 -5.50
CA GLU A 38 5.36 20.39 -6.00
C GLU A 38 4.96 19.97 -7.41
N ALA A 39 5.91 19.51 -8.22
CA ALA A 39 5.66 19.10 -9.61
C ALA A 39 4.59 17.99 -9.73
N LYS A 40 3.93 17.92 -10.89
CA LYS A 40 2.93 16.88 -11.19
C LYS A 40 3.52 15.46 -11.10
N ASN A 41 4.80 15.31 -11.44
CA ASN A 41 5.52 14.04 -11.48
C ASN A 41 6.36 13.77 -10.21
N SER A 42 6.19 14.57 -9.17
CA SER A 42 6.89 14.36 -7.90
C SER A 42 6.63 12.97 -7.32
N ARG A 43 7.64 12.44 -6.63
CA ARG A 43 7.57 11.11 -6.04
C ARG A 43 6.55 11.10 -4.90
N VAL A 44 5.67 10.11 -4.90
CA VAL A 44 4.66 9.91 -3.85
C VAL A 44 5.05 8.69 -3.02
N LEU A 45 5.07 8.88 -1.71
CA LEU A 45 5.41 7.91 -0.69
C LEU A 45 4.21 7.68 0.23
N PHE A 46 4.05 6.46 0.73
CA PHE A 46 2.97 6.04 1.61
C PHE A 46 3.55 5.46 2.91
N PRO A 47 3.08 5.88 4.08
CA PRO A 47 3.62 5.43 5.35
C PRO A 47 3.31 3.95 5.60
N ARG A 48 4.35 3.17 5.87
CA ARG A 48 4.27 1.71 6.04
C ARG A 48 3.29 1.27 7.13
N PRO A 49 3.23 1.90 8.33
CA PRO A 49 2.26 1.50 9.35
C PRO A 49 0.80 1.55 8.87
N ALA A 50 0.44 2.57 8.08
CA ALA A 50 -0.90 2.69 7.52
C ALA A 50 -1.16 1.62 6.44
N ILE A 51 -0.14 1.29 5.65
CA ILE A 51 -0.22 0.19 4.66
C ILE A 51 -0.42 -1.15 5.35
N ASP A 52 0.32 -1.44 6.42
CA ASP A 52 0.21 -2.72 7.12
C ASP A 52 -1.18 -2.85 7.78
N GLN A 53 -1.71 -1.79 8.39
CA GLN A 53 -3.09 -1.77 8.91
C GLN A 53 -4.14 -1.99 7.81
N PHE A 54 -3.94 -1.43 6.61
CA PHE A 54 -4.82 -1.67 5.46
C PHE A 54 -4.78 -3.12 5.03
N ILE A 55 -3.60 -3.71 4.94
CA ILE A 55 -3.41 -5.10 4.54
C ILE A 55 -4.11 -6.00 5.55
N ASP A 56 -3.87 -5.77 6.84
CA ASP A 56 -4.53 -6.50 7.92
C ASP A 56 -6.06 -6.40 7.79
N ARG A 57 -6.62 -5.20 7.58
CA ARG A 57 -8.08 -5.04 7.45
C ARG A 57 -8.67 -5.72 6.21
N GLU A 58 -8.03 -5.58 5.06
CA GLU A 58 -8.65 -5.98 3.78
C GLU A 58 -8.37 -7.44 3.42
N PHE A 59 -7.31 -8.04 3.97
CA PHE A 59 -6.84 -9.37 3.57
C PHE A 59 -6.80 -10.38 4.73
N LYS A 60 -6.75 -9.97 6.00
CA LYS A 60 -6.72 -10.91 7.14
C LYS A 60 -8.06 -11.57 7.40
N ASP A 61 -9.17 -10.88 7.12
CA ASP A 61 -10.53 -11.42 7.30
C ASP A 61 -10.96 -12.43 6.22
N LYS A 62 -10.18 -12.58 5.14
CA LYS A 62 -10.52 -13.55 4.06
C LYS A 62 -10.11 -14.98 4.37
N ASN A 63 -9.06 -15.20 5.17
CA ASN A 63 -8.65 -16.56 5.55
C ASN A 63 -9.56 -17.21 6.62
N SER A 64 -10.42 -16.44 7.27
CA SER A 64 -11.34 -16.95 8.30
C SER A 64 -12.58 -17.64 7.73
N VAL A 65 -12.87 -17.43 6.44
CA VAL A 65 -14.12 -17.88 5.79
C VAL A 65 -13.92 -19.16 4.96
N GLU A 66 -12.68 -19.49 4.56
CA GLU A 66 -12.37 -20.68 3.75
C GLU A 66 -12.00 -21.93 4.57
N ALA A 67 -11.89 -21.84 5.91
CA ALA A 67 -11.59 -23.00 6.78
C ALA A 67 -12.84 -23.76 7.29
N LYS A 68 -14.02 -23.51 6.71
CA LYS A 68 -15.26 -24.23 7.02
C LYS A 68 -16.05 -24.50 5.73
N SER A 69 -15.61 -25.47 4.94
CA SER A 69 -16.44 -26.17 3.94
C SER A 69 -15.98 -27.61 3.83
#